data_AF-A0A0A2KTV6-F1
#
_entry.id   AF-A0A0A2KTV6-F1
#
_cell.length_a   1.000
_cell.length_b   1.000
_cell.length_c   1.000
_cell.angle_alpha   90.00
_cell.angle_beta   90.00
_cell.angle_gamma   90.00
#
_symmetry.space_group_name_H-M   'P 1'
#
loop_
_entity.id
_entity.type
_entity.pdbx_description
1 polymer ?
#
loop_
_entity_poly.entity_id
_entity_poly.type
_entity_poly.pdbx_seq_one_letter_code
_entity_poly.pdbx_strand_id
1 'polypeptide(L)'
;MVEFVSINGAQLAYRLIGPANAPLIITLHGGRGFGSLNIDEWTAIHTLEQRASKAPGLSIKFLKDKIFGRFESDLEFRLVMYAAAPLYSEHFDPDIALKHNIETVFYAKSHNDLYAEKEKYFDYRDQLHSITAKTLVIVGDRDWICPPEQSKTIASKIPGAALKVIANANHGVHLEKNAEVIELIKEHIR
;
A
#
# COMPACT_ATOMS: atom_id res chain seq x y z
N MET A 1 1.34 20.75 11.38
CA MET A 1 2.11 21.26 10.21
C MET A 1 2.85 20.08 9.60
N VAL A 2 3.05 20.04 8.28
CA VAL A 2 3.92 19.02 7.65
C VAL A 2 5.32 19.59 7.60
N GLU A 3 6.30 18.83 8.07
CA GLU A 3 7.72 19.17 8.06
C GLU A 3 8.46 18.28 7.06
N PHE A 4 9.69 18.65 6.69
CA PHE A 4 10.49 17.92 5.71
C PHE A 4 11.88 17.60 6.25
N VAL A 5 12.38 16.40 5.93
CA VAL A 5 13.73 15.95 6.27
C VAL A 5 14.41 15.32 5.05
N SER A 6 15.72 15.52 4.91
CA SER A 6 16.52 14.89 3.85
C SER A 6 17.18 13.61 4.37
N ILE A 7 16.87 12.46 3.78
CA ILE A 7 17.47 11.15 4.10
C ILE A 7 17.99 10.54 2.80
N ASN A 8 19.30 10.23 2.73
CA ASN A 8 19.94 9.62 1.56
C ASN A 8 19.64 10.33 0.23
N GLY A 9 19.56 11.67 0.26
CA GLY A 9 19.23 12.49 -0.92
C GLY A 9 17.74 12.54 -1.29
N ALA A 10 16.87 11.81 -0.59
CA ALA A 10 15.42 11.92 -0.72
C ALA A 10 14.85 12.92 0.30
N GLN A 11 13.88 13.73 -0.13
CA GLN A 11 13.14 14.61 0.76
C GLN A 11 11.87 13.91 1.25
N LEU A 12 11.74 13.69 2.55
CA LEU A 12 10.61 13.02 3.19
C LEU A 12 9.76 14.04 3.94
N ALA A 13 8.47 14.08 3.60
CA ALA A 13 7.47 14.81 4.38
C ALA A 13 7.08 13.97 5.61
N TYR A 14 7.06 14.59 6.79
CA TYR A 14 6.63 13.95 8.02
C TYR A 14 5.72 14.84 8.86
N ARG A 15 5.04 14.21 9.82
CA ARG A 15 4.24 14.87 10.84
C ARG A 15 4.41 14.14 12.15
N LEU A 16 4.68 14.87 13.23
CA LEU A 16 4.65 14.32 14.58
C LEU A 16 3.22 14.37 15.12
N ILE A 17 2.73 13.24 15.60
CA ILE A 17 1.40 13.09 16.19
C ILE A 17 1.54 12.32 17.51
N GLY A 18 1.00 12.89 18.59
CA GLY A 18 0.97 12.26 19.91
C GLY A 18 1.84 12.94 20.97
N PRO A 19 1.90 12.37 22.19
CA PRO A 19 2.68 12.91 23.30
C PRO A 19 4.20 12.84 23.06
N ALA A 20 4.93 13.88 23.45
CA ALA A 20 6.39 13.96 23.27
C ALA A 20 7.18 12.88 24.04
N ASN A 21 6.59 12.27 25.07
CA ASN A 21 7.17 11.23 25.90
C ASN A 21 6.70 9.81 25.53
N ALA A 22 5.93 9.66 24.46
CA ALA A 22 5.52 8.34 23.97
C ALA A 22 6.68 7.66 23.20
N PRO A 23 6.73 6.32 23.15
CA PRO A 23 7.64 5.62 22.25
C PRO A 23 7.47 6.07 20.80
N LEU A 24 8.57 6.28 20.08
CA LEU A 24 8.53 6.67 18.66
C LEU A 24 8.02 5.50 17.81
N ILE A 25 6.92 5.72 17.11
CA ILE A 25 6.41 4.83 16.07
C ILE A 25 6.54 5.55 14.72
N ILE A 26 7.29 4.95 13.80
CA ILE A 26 7.40 5.46 12.43
C ILE A 26 6.42 4.67 11.56
N THR A 27 5.42 5.35 11.02
CA THR A 27 4.50 4.78 10.02
C THR A 27 4.97 5.16 8.62
N LEU A 28 5.41 4.17 7.83
CA LEU A 28 5.78 4.36 6.44
C LEU A 28 4.78 3.61 5.56
N HIS A 29 4.22 4.29 4.56
CA HIS A 29 3.42 3.67 3.50
C HIS A 29 4.10 3.98 2.17
N GLY A 30 4.39 2.95 1.37
CA GLY A 30 5.05 3.08 0.07
C GLY A 30 4.64 1.97 -0.89
N GLY A 31 4.60 2.26 -2.18
CA GLY A 31 4.54 1.25 -3.25
C GLY A 31 5.95 0.73 -3.59
N ARG A 32 6.13 -0.38 -4.33
CA ARG A 32 5.19 -1.19 -5.14
C ARG A 32 4.82 -2.57 -4.52
N GLY A 33 4.91 -2.74 -3.21
CA GLY A 33 4.80 -4.10 -2.63
C GLY A 33 6.06 -4.94 -2.92
N PHE A 34 5.88 -6.24 -3.20
CA PHE A 34 6.92 -7.29 -3.12
C PHE A 34 8.08 -7.27 -4.15
N GLY A 35 8.13 -6.28 -5.04
CA GLY A 35 9.31 -6.02 -5.88
C GLY A 35 9.55 -6.94 -7.08
N SER A 36 8.62 -7.84 -7.47
CA SER A 36 8.79 -8.69 -8.65
C SER A 36 7.68 -8.49 -9.71
N LEU A 37 8.04 -7.89 -10.85
CA LEU A 37 7.10 -7.57 -11.94
C LEU A 37 6.35 -8.79 -12.51
N ASN A 38 7.05 -9.90 -12.72
CA ASN A 38 6.55 -10.89 -13.68
C ASN A 38 5.42 -11.79 -13.14
N ILE A 39 5.42 -12.07 -11.83
CA ILE A 39 4.41 -12.96 -11.22
C ILE A 39 3.35 -12.14 -10.48
N ASP A 40 3.76 -11.07 -9.81
CA ASP A 40 2.88 -10.30 -8.93
C ASP A 40 1.95 -9.36 -9.73
N GLU A 41 2.46 -8.66 -10.76
CA GLU A 41 1.62 -7.78 -11.58
C GLU A 41 0.63 -8.58 -12.45
N TRP A 42 1.05 -9.72 -12.99
CA TRP A 42 0.15 -10.59 -13.76
C TRP A 42 -1.01 -11.11 -12.90
N THR A 43 -0.70 -11.54 -11.68
CA THR A 43 -1.71 -12.02 -10.70
C THR A 43 -2.65 -10.89 -10.29
N ALA A 44 -2.12 -9.69 -10.06
CA ALA A 44 -2.92 -8.50 -9.76
C ALA A 44 -3.85 -8.16 -10.94
N ILE A 45 -3.33 -8.09 -12.17
CA ILE A 45 -4.10 -7.83 -13.39
C ILE A 45 -5.23 -8.84 -13.55
N HIS A 46 -4.97 -10.14 -13.38
CA HIS A 46 -6.01 -11.16 -13.53
C HIS A 46 -7.09 -11.05 -12.44
N THR A 47 -6.69 -10.77 -11.20
CA THR A 47 -7.64 -10.53 -10.10
C THR A 47 -8.49 -9.29 -10.35
N LEU A 48 -7.92 -8.28 -11.02
CA LEU A 48 -8.60 -7.04 -11.38
C LEU A 48 -9.59 -7.22 -12.52
N GLU A 49 -9.28 -8.07 -13.51
CA GLU A 49 -10.23 -8.45 -14.55
C GLU A 49 -11.51 -9.04 -13.94
N GLN A 50 -11.37 -9.84 -12.88
CA GLN A 50 -12.51 -10.39 -12.14
C GLN A 50 -13.28 -9.33 -11.33
N ARG A 51 -12.61 -8.24 -10.91
CA ARG A 51 -13.19 -7.14 -10.14
C ARG A 51 -13.65 -5.95 -11.00
N ALA A 52 -13.42 -5.98 -12.31
CA ALA A 52 -13.65 -4.83 -13.20
C ALA A 52 -15.09 -4.32 -13.17
N SER A 53 -16.06 -5.20 -12.93
CA SER A 53 -17.48 -4.82 -12.78
C SER A 53 -17.75 -3.87 -11.60
N LYS A 54 -16.87 -3.85 -10.57
CA LYS A 54 -16.96 -2.90 -9.45
C LYS A 54 -16.55 -1.49 -9.86
N ALA A 55 -15.72 -1.33 -10.90
CA ALA A 55 -15.15 -0.05 -11.32
C ALA A 55 -15.39 0.21 -12.81
N PRO A 56 -16.64 0.46 -13.23
CA PRO A 56 -16.99 0.62 -14.66
C PRO A 56 -16.31 1.83 -15.32
N GLY A 57 -15.85 2.81 -14.54
CA GLY A 57 -15.08 3.95 -15.03
C GLY A 57 -13.59 3.66 -15.28
N LEU A 58 -13.10 2.45 -14.98
CA LEU A 58 -11.70 2.07 -15.10
C LEU A 58 -11.53 0.94 -16.11
N SER A 59 -10.87 1.23 -17.24
CA SER A 59 -10.47 0.19 -18.19
C SER A 59 -9.28 -0.63 -17.68
N ILE A 60 -9.18 -1.89 -18.09
CA ILE A 60 -7.98 -2.73 -17.83
C ILE A 60 -6.72 -2.08 -18.41
N LYS A 61 -6.84 -1.30 -19.49
CA LYS A 61 -5.72 -0.53 -20.05
C LYS A 61 -5.27 0.58 -19.09
N PHE A 62 -6.19 1.31 -18.47
CA PHE A 62 -5.82 2.34 -17.48
C PHE A 62 -5.17 1.72 -16.26
N LEU A 63 -5.66 0.57 -15.82
CA LEU A 63 -5.00 -0.15 -14.75
C LEU A 63 -3.53 -0.47 -15.07
N LYS A 64 -3.26 -1.06 -16.25
CA LYS A 64 -1.89 -1.43 -16.67
C LYS A 64 -1.01 -0.21 -16.92
N ASP A 65 -1.50 0.74 -17.71
CA ASP A 65 -0.67 1.83 -18.23
C ASP A 65 -0.57 3.00 -17.26
N LYS A 66 -1.53 3.12 -16.33
CA LYS A 66 -1.59 4.22 -15.36
C LYS A 66 -1.25 3.75 -13.95
N ILE A 67 -2.10 2.93 -13.33
CA ILE A 67 -1.87 2.46 -11.95
C ILE A 67 -0.59 1.63 -11.82
N PHE A 68 -0.33 0.76 -12.80
CA PHE A 68 0.92 -0.01 -12.89
C PHE A 68 1.96 0.59 -13.85
N GLY A 69 1.79 1.86 -14.22
CA GLY A 69 2.61 2.53 -15.22
C GLY A 69 2.93 3.95 -14.83
N ARG A 70 2.33 4.92 -15.53
CA ARG A 70 2.64 6.34 -15.33
C ARG A 70 1.43 7.24 -15.53
N PHE A 71 1.48 8.40 -14.90
CA PHE A 71 0.50 9.47 -15.07
C PHE A 71 1.13 10.68 -15.77
N GLU A 72 0.35 11.37 -16.60
CA GLU A 72 0.80 12.58 -17.30
C GLU A 72 0.65 13.84 -16.43
N SER A 73 -0.22 13.81 -15.40
CA SER A 73 -0.42 14.92 -14.48
C SER A 73 -1.02 14.46 -13.15
N ASP A 74 -0.92 15.30 -12.12
CA ASP A 74 -1.56 15.07 -10.83
C ASP A 74 -3.09 14.97 -10.96
N LEU A 75 -3.68 15.70 -11.90
CA LEU A 75 -5.11 15.63 -12.20
C LEU A 75 -5.49 14.27 -12.82
N GLU A 76 -4.71 13.77 -13.78
CA GLU A 76 -4.95 12.43 -14.35
C GLU A 76 -4.81 11.36 -13.26
N PHE A 77 -3.80 11.47 -12.42
CA PHE A 77 -3.59 10.55 -11.30
C PHE A 77 -4.81 10.55 -10.36
N ARG A 78 -5.27 11.73 -9.95
CA ARG A 78 -6.46 11.88 -9.12
C ARG A 78 -7.70 11.20 -9.73
N LEU A 79 -7.99 11.48 -11.00
CA LEU A 79 -9.18 10.97 -11.70
C LEU A 79 -9.15 9.44 -11.86
N VAL A 80 -7.99 8.88 -12.23
CA VAL A 80 -7.84 7.42 -12.36
C VAL A 80 -7.99 6.75 -10.99
N MET A 81 -7.41 7.32 -9.93
CA MET A 81 -7.55 6.77 -8.58
C MET A 81 -8.98 6.86 -8.05
N TYR A 82 -9.74 7.90 -8.41
CA TYR A 82 -11.16 7.97 -8.10
C TYR A 82 -11.96 6.89 -8.85
N ALA A 83 -11.69 6.69 -10.16
CA ALA A 83 -12.32 5.63 -10.94
C ALA A 83 -11.98 4.22 -10.41
N ALA A 84 -10.80 4.05 -9.84
CA ALA A 84 -10.35 2.79 -9.25
C ALA A 84 -10.82 2.57 -7.80
N ALA A 85 -11.31 3.61 -7.12
CA ALA A 85 -11.68 3.56 -5.69
C ALA A 85 -12.60 2.38 -5.29
N PRO A 86 -13.59 1.95 -6.10
CA PRO A 86 -14.41 0.78 -5.78
C PRO A 86 -13.64 -0.54 -5.64
N LEU A 87 -12.42 -0.64 -6.21
CA LEU A 87 -11.58 -1.82 -6.10
C LEU A 87 -10.90 -1.94 -4.72
N TYR A 88 -10.76 -0.81 -4.01
CA TYR A 88 -10.07 -0.69 -2.73
C TYR A 88 -10.99 -0.87 -1.52
N SER A 89 -12.29 -1.06 -1.71
CA SER A 89 -13.26 -1.26 -0.63
C SER A 89 -14.25 -2.36 -0.98
N GLU A 90 -14.58 -3.20 -0.02
CA GLU A 90 -15.71 -4.14 -0.15
C GLU A 90 -17.07 -3.47 0.06
N HIS A 91 -17.08 -2.29 0.72
CA HIS A 91 -18.27 -1.46 0.92
C HIS A 91 -17.99 -0.05 0.36
N PHE A 92 -18.13 0.10 -0.95
CA PHE A 92 -17.83 1.35 -1.63
C PHE A 92 -18.90 2.42 -1.35
N ASP A 93 -18.45 3.59 -0.89
CA ASP A 93 -19.26 4.79 -0.72
C ASP A 93 -18.67 5.91 -1.60
N PRO A 94 -19.42 6.39 -2.62
CA PRO A 94 -18.91 7.37 -3.57
C PRO A 94 -18.69 8.76 -2.96
N ASP A 95 -19.45 9.14 -1.94
CA ASP A 95 -19.34 10.45 -1.28
C ASP A 95 -18.08 10.51 -0.42
N ILE A 96 -17.82 9.45 0.34
CA ILE A 96 -16.57 9.30 1.10
C ILE A 96 -15.37 9.23 0.15
N ALA A 97 -15.48 8.46 -0.93
CA ALA A 97 -14.40 8.33 -1.91
C ALA A 97 -14.07 9.68 -2.57
N LEU A 98 -15.08 10.47 -2.95
CA LEU A 98 -14.88 11.79 -3.56
C LEU A 98 -14.18 12.74 -2.58
N LYS A 99 -14.65 12.79 -1.32
CA LYS A 99 -14.06 13.62 -0.28
C LYS A 99 -12.59 13.28 -0.06
N HIS A 100 -12.26 12.01 0.16
CA HIS A 100 -10.87 11.58 0.33
C HIS A 100 -10.00 11.91 -0.89
N ASN A 101 -10.55 11.76 -2.10
CA ASN A 101 -9.81 12.02 -3.33
C ASN A 101 -9.53 13.53 -3.53
N ILE A 102 -10.44 14.41 -3.10
CA ILE A 102 -10.21 15.86 -3.07
C ILE A 102 -9.14 16.25 -2.04
N GLU A 103 -9.20 15.65 -0.84
CA GLU A 103 -8.28 15.92 0.28
C GLU A 103 -6.88 15.33 0.06
N THR A 104 -6.76 14.33 -0.81
CA THR A 104 -5.48 13.71 -1.18
C THR A 104 -4.67 14.62 -2.10
N VAL A 105 -3.42 14.86 -1.70
CA VAL A 105 -2.40 15.49 -2.53
C VAL A 105 -1.81 14.42 -3.44
N PHE A 106 -2.12 14.49 -4.73
CA PHE A 106 -1.52 13.62 -5.74
C PHE A 106 -0.25 14.27 -6.28
N TYR A 107 0.80 13.47 -6.40
CA TYR A 107 2.06 13.90 -7.01
C TYR A 107 2.56 12.82 -7.97
N ALA A 108 2.15 12.95 -9.24
CA ALA A 108 2.40 12.01 -10.32
C ALA A 108 3.89 11.75 -10.51
N LYS A 109 4.76 12.74 -10.28
CA LYS A 109 6.20 12.57 -10.39
C LYS A 109 6.71 11.46 -9.47
N SER A 110 6.32 11.46 -8.19
CA SER A 110 6.75 10.42 -7.25
C SER A 110 6.27 9.02 -7.64
N HIS A 111 5.03 8.91 -8.14
CA HIS A 111 4.53 7.65 -8.69
C HIS A 111 5.35 7.22 -9.91
N ASN A 112 5.55 8.11 -10.88
CA ASN A 112 6.29 7.80 -12.10
C ASN A 112 7.75 7.43 -11.82
N ASP A 113 8.41 8.09 -10.87
CA ASP A 113 9.76 7.75 -10.45
C ASP A 113 9.81 6.33 -9.88
N LEU A 114 8.87 5.97 -8.99
CA LEU A 114 8.73 4.63 -8.43
C LEU A 114 8.44 3.57 -9.51
N TYR A 115 7.74 3.94 -10.57
CA TYR A 115 7.38 3.06 -11.67
C TYR A 115 8.35 3.08 -12.86
N ALA A 116 9.45 3.85 -12.76
CA ALA A 116 10.46 3.97 -13.81
C ALA A 116 11.27 2.67 -13.97
N GLU A 117 11.77 2.43 -15.19
CA GLU A 117 12.51 1.20 -15.53
C GLU A 117 13.72 0.93 -14.63
N LYS A 118 14.40 1.98 -14.19
CA LYS A 118 15.54 1.89 -13.27
C LYS A 118 15.17 1.38 -11.87
N GLU A 119 13.92 1.59 -11.43
CA GLU A 119 13.44 1.17 -10.11
C GLU A 119 12.69 -0.17 -10.16
N LYS A 120 12.58 -0.79 -11.34
CA LYS A 120 11.78 -2.00 -11.58
C LYS A 120 12.29 -3.26 -10.86
N TYR A 121 13.54 -3.28 -10.42
CA TYR A 121 14.23 -4.53 -10.04
C TYR A 121 14.64 -4.60 -8.57
N PHE A 122 14.09 -3.74 -7.71
CA PHE A 122 14.35 -3.86 -6.28
C PHE A 122 13.59 -5.05 -5.69
N ASP A 123 14.32 -6.13 -5.43
CA ASP A 123 13.86 -7.31 -4.71
C ASP A 123 14.70 -7.50 -3.45
N TYR A 124 14.09 -7.23 -2.29
CA TYR A 124 14.73 -7.38 -0.99
C TYR A 124 14.41 -8.71 -0.31
N ARG A 125 13.71 -9.65 -0.97
CA ARG A 125 13.28 -10.91 -0.35
C ARG A 125 14.45 -11.70 0.23
N ASP A 126 15.57 -11.71 -0.49
CA ASP A 126 16.75 -12.44 -0.05
C ASP A 126 17.52 -11.71 1.04
N GLN A 127 17.18 -10.45 1.33
CA GLN A 127 17.74 -9.65 2.42
C GLN A 127 16.83 -9.59 3.64
N LEU A 128 15.58 -10.10 3.58
CA LEU A 128 14.63 -10.05 4.71
C LEU A 128 15.19 -10.70 5.99
N HIS A 129 16.04 -11.71 5.86
CA HIS A 129 16.69 -12.38 6.98
C HIS A 129 17.63 -11.46 7.79
N SER A 130 18.04 -10.32 7.23
CA SER A 130 18.88 -9.33 7.89
C SER A 130 18.10 -8.40 8.83
N ILE A 131 16.77 -8.44 8.80
CA ILE A 131 15.92 -7.65 9.70
C ILE A 131 15.99 -8.28 11.09
N THR A 132 16.62 -7.56 12.03
CA THR A 132 16.75 -7.97 13.44
C THR A 132 15.69 -7.36 14.35
N ALA A 133 14.92 -6.39 13.85
CA ALA A 133 13.85 -5.74 14.60
C ALA A 133 12.65 -6.67 14.79
N LYS A 134 12.01 -6.61 15.97
CA LYS A 134 10.76 -7.33 16.27
C LYS A 134 9.70 -6.93 15.23
N THR A 135 9.25 -7.89 14.42
CA THR A 135 8.42 -7.61 13.24
C THR A 135 7.01 -8.21 13.37
N LEU A 136 5.99 -7.41 13.08
CA LEU A 136 4.60 -7.83 12.93
C LEU A 136 4.15 -7.53 11.50
N VAL A 137 3.64 -8.55 10.81
CA VAL A 137 3.05 -8.47 9.48
C VAL A 137 1.54 -8.61 9.61
N ILE A 138 0.78 -7.66 9.09
CA ILE A 138 -0.69 -7.67 9.09
C ILE A 138 -1.17 -7.58 7.64
N VAL A 139 -2.11 -8.44 7.24
CA VAL A 139 -2.71 -8.44 5.90
C VAL A 139 -4.18 -8.84 5.96
N GLY A 140 -5.01 -8.30 5.07
CA GLY A 140 -6.38 -8.76 4.89
C GLY A 140 -6.46 -10.02 4.02
N ASP A 141 -7.33 -10.97 4.36
CA ASP A 141 -7.51 -12.22 3.60
C ASP A 141 -8.01 -12.01 2.15
N ARG A 142 -8.58 -10.85 1.85
CA ARG A 142 -9.08 -10.44 0.53
C ARG A 142 -8.21 -9.37 -0.13
N ASP A 143 -7.03 -9.07 0.41
CA ASP A 143 -6.06 -8.19 -0.25
C ASP A 143 -5.66 -8.80 -1.58
N TRP A 144 -6.03 -8.13 -2.67
CA TRP A 144 -5.71 -8.55 -4.03
C TRP A 144 -4.51 -7.78 -4.61
N ILE A 145 -4.13 -6.67 -3.97
CA ILE A 145 -3.01 -5.82 -4.39
C ILE A 145 -1.71 -6.45 -3.91
N CYS A 146 -1.67 -6.82 -2.62
CA CYS A 146 -0.59 -7.55 -1.98
C CYS A 146 -1.17 -8.84 -1.38
N PRO A 147 -1.35 -9.91 -2.19
CA PRO A 147 -1.98 -11.14 -1.74
C PRO A 147 -1.38 -11.69 -0.44
N PRO A 148 -2.16 -12.33 0.44
CA PRO A 148 -1.67 -12.86 1.71
C PRO A 148 -0.44 -13.79 1.61
N GLU A 149 -0.25 -14.46 0.48
CA GLU A 149 0.94 -15.29 0.20
C GLU A 149 2.25 -14.49 0.21
N GLN A 150 2.20 -13.22 -0.22
CA GLN A 150 3.34 -12.31 -0.13
C GLN A 150 3.65 -12.01 1.34
N SER A 151 2.66 -11.66 2.16
CA SER A 151 2.84 -11.44 3.60
C SER A 151 3.32 -12.69 4.34
N LYS A 152 2.86 -13.88 3.95
CA LYS A 152 3.38 -15.17 4.44
C LYS A 152 4.86 -15.34 4.10
N THR A 153 5.26 -14.97 2.88
CA THR A 153 6.65 -15.00 2.44
C THR A 153 7.53 -14.01 3.21
N ILE A 154 7.04 -12.80 3.53
CA ILE A 154 7.78 -11.87 4.41
C ILE A 154 7.99 -12.49 5.77
N ALA A 155 6.90 -12.93 6.41
CA ALA A 155 6.94 -13.43 7.76
C ALA A 155 7.81 -14.69 7.90
N SER A 156 7.86 -15.55 6.87
CA SER A 156 8.71 -16.74 6.88
C SER A 156 10.20 -16.45 6.71
N LYS A 157 10.56 -15.31 6.11
CA LYS A 157 11.96 -14.92 5.86
C LYS A 157 12.55 -13.99 6.92
N ILE A 158 11.73 -13.32 7.73
CA ILE A 158 12.20 -12.47 8.84
C ILE A 158 12.26 -13.29 10.15
N PRO A 159 13.43 -13.41 10.80
CA PRO A 159 13.56 -14.14 12.05
C PRO A 159 12.63 -13.61 13.15
N GLY A 160 11.78 -14.47 13.70
CA GLY A 160 10.88 -14.13 14.80
C GLY A 160 9.70 -13.22 14.42
N ALA A 161 9.42 -13.03 13.13
CA ALA A 161 8.26 -12.24 12.72
C ALA A 161 6.93 -12.93 13.06
N ALA A 162 5.96 -12.14 13.49
CA ALA A 162 4.58 -12.57 13.66
C ALA A 162 3.75 -12.21 12.41
N LEU A 163 2.84 -13.09 11.99
CA LEU A 163 1.88 -12.84 10.91
C LEU A 163 0.45 -12.86 11.45
N LYS A 164 -0.36 -11.89 11.04
CA LYS A 164 -1.80 -11.83 11.27
C LYS A 164 -2.54 -11.62 9.96
N VAL A 165 -3.31 -12.62 9.57
CA VAL A 165 -4.23 -12.55 8.43
C VAL A 165 -5.62 -12.24 8.98
N ILE A 166 -6.16 -11.08 8.63
CA ILE A 166 -7.43 -10.58 9.16
C ILE A 166 -8.56 -10.98 8.21
N ALA A 167 -9.59 -11.64 8.76
CA ALA A 167 -10.69 -12.17 7.98
C ALA A 167 -11.63 -11.07 7.48
N ASN A 168 -12.12 -11.22 6.25
CA ASN A 168 -13.01 -10.28 5.58
C ASN A 168 -12.45 -8.85 5.53
N ALA A 169 -11.19 -8.72 5.13
CA ALA A 169 -10.52 -7.42 4.97
C ALA A 169 -9.74 -7.37 3.66
N ASN A 170 -9.79 -6.22 2.97
CA ASN A 170 -9.03 -5.98 1.75
C ASN A 170 -7.66 -5.32 2.08
N HIS A 171 -7.05 -4.66 1.10
CA HIS A 171 -5.77 -3.96 1.22
C HIS A 171 -5.78 -2.90 2.33
N GLY A 172 -6.92 -2.21 2.50
CA GLY A 172 -7.15 -1.23 3.55
C GLY A 172 -7.43 -1.84 4.93
N VAL A 173 -6.75 -2.92 5.34
CA VAL A 173 -7.06 -3.66 6.58
C VAL A 173 -7.12 -2.78 7.84
N HIS A 174 -6.27 -1.76 7.91
CA HIS A 174 -6.22 -0.79 9.02
C HIS A 174 -7.42 0.18 9.07
N LEU A 175 -8.10 0.37 7.94
CA LEU A 175 -9.35 1.14 7.84
C LEU A 175 -10.55 0.23 8.13
N GLU A 176 -10.60 -0.95 7.51
CA GLU A 176 -11.73 -1.87 7.61
C GLU A 176 -11.84 -2.56 8.98
N LYS A 177 -10.69 -2.84 9.61
CA LYS A 177 -10.58 -3.61 10.87
C LYS A 177 -9.79 -2.83 11.92
N ASN A 178 -10.04 -1.52 12.00
CA ASN A 178 -9.23 -0.58 12.77
C ASN A 178 -8.98 -1.02 14.22
N ALA A 179 -10.03 -1.35 14.97
CA ALA A 179 -9.89 -1.76 16.37
C ALA A 179 -9.00 -3.00 16.55
N GLU A 180 -9.18 -4.01 15.70
CA GLU A 180 -8.39 -5.25 15.72
C GLU A 180 -6.92 -4.97 15.38
N VAL A 181 -6.67 -4.18 14.34
CA VAL A 181 -5.30 -3.78 13.94
C VAL A 181 -4.60 -2.99 15.05
N ILE A 182 -5.31 -2.07 15.72
CA ILE A 182 -4.74 -1.28 16.81
C ILE A 182 -4.38 -2.16 18.01
N GLU A 183 -5.22 -3.13 18.39
CA GLU A 183 -4.88 -4.04 19.48
C GLU A 183 -3.66 -4.91 19.14
N LEU A 184 -3.56 -5.42 17.90
CA LEU A 184 -2.39 -6.17 17.46
C LEU A 184 -1.08 -5.34 17.53
N ILE A 185 -1.14 -4.08 17.13
CA ILE A 185 0.00 -3.16 17.25
C ILE A 185 0.35 -2.94 18.72
N LYS A 186 -0.64 -2.70 19.60
CA LYS A 186 -0.43 -2.51 21.03
C LYS A 186 0.19 -3.73 21.70
N GLU A 187 -0.24 -4.92 21.33
CA GLU A 187 0.35 -6.17 21.82
C GLU A 187 1.80 -6.35 21.35
N HIS A 188 2.10 -5.95 20.12
CA HIS A 188 3.44 -6.09 19.55
C HIS A 188 4.47 -5.14 20.17
N ILE A 189 4.07 -3.93 20.53
CA ILE A 189 4.98 -2.92 21.11
C ILE A 189 5.16 -3.05 22.64
N ARG A 190 4.36 -3.90 23.29
CA ARG A 190 4.58 -4.30 24.69
C ARG A 190 5.76 -5.28 24.77
#